data_AF-A0A8J5IFV2-F1
#
_entry.id   AF-A0A8J5IFV2-F1
#
_cell.length_a   1.000
_cell.length_b   1.000
_cell.length_c   1.000
_cell.angle_alpha   90.00
_cell.angle_beta   90.00
_cell.angle_gamma   90.00
#
_symmetry.space_group_name_H-M   'P 1'
#
loop_
_entity.id
_entity.type
_entity.pdbx_description
1 polymer ?
#
loop_
_entity_poly.entity_id
_entity_poly.type
_entity_poly.pdbx_seq_one_letter_code
_entity_poly.pdbx_strand_id
1 'polypeptide(L)'
;MEQVHFSKLDDRRSPALRQDLDFILRHAVRLLHATVDVISSNGWLKPAVAAMDLAQMVVQAQWSSESPLLQIPFFTKDMLKKVREMDLEEEVETRVDILSMEDDARSTLLPLDTQKMSAVAKFCNAFPDGRTARTCPRARL
;
A
#
# COMPACT_ATOMS: atom_id res chain seq x y z
N MET A 1 4.39 -7.51 -19.84
CA MET A 1 5.63 -7.87 -19.11
C MET A 1 5.30 -7.68 -17.63
N GLU A 2 4.92 -8.74 -16.92
CA GLU A 2 4.49 -8.60 -15.52
C GLU A 2 5.71 -8.77 -14.59
N GLN A 3 5.99 -7.73 -13.81
CA GLN A 3 6.96 -7.78 -12.72
C GLN A 3 6.36 -8.59 -11.56
N VAL A 4 7.07 -9.64 -11.14
CA VAL A 4 6.53 -10.65 -10.21
C VAL A 4 6.33 -10.12 -8.79
N HIS A 5 7.22 -9.24 -8.32
CA HIS A 5 7.11 -8.64 -6.99
C HIS A 5 5.79 -7.87 -6.83
N PHE A 6 5.45 -7.03 -7.81
CA PHE A 6 4.21 -6.26 -7.79
C PHE A 6 2.96 -7.10 -8.02
N SER A 7 3.10 -8.29 -8.62
CA SER A 7 1.98 -9.24 -8.79
C SER A 7 1.82 -10.20 -7.61
N LYS A 8 2.67 -10.12 -6.57
CA LYS A 8 2.65 -10.99 -5.37
C LYS A 8 2.69 -12.49 -5.70
N LEU A 9 3.42 -12.85 -6.77
CA LEU A 9 3.56 -14.23 -7.24
C LEU A 9 4.87 -14.89 -6.75
N ASP A 10 5.49 -14.35 -5.70
CA ASP A 10 6.79 -14.78 -5.22
C ASP A 10 6.80 -16.24 -4.77
N ASP A 11 5.66 -16.73 -4.26
CA ASP A 11 5.47 -18.12 -3.85
C ASP A 11 5.45 -19.12 -5.02
N ARG A 12 5.32 -18.67 -6.27
CA ARG A 12 5.40 -19.57 -7.44
C ARG A 12 6.81 -19.80 -7.94
N ARG A 13 7.81 -19.12 -7.37
CA ARG A 13 9.21 -19.18 -7.81
C ARG A 13 10.05 -20.20 -7.04
N SER A 14 11.16 -20.60 -7.65
CA SER A 14 12.16 -21.44 -6.99
C SER A 14 12.77 -20.69 -5.78
N PRO A 15 13.21 -21.41 -4.74
CA PRO A 15 13.80 -20.80 -3.55
C PRO A 15 15.00 -19.87 -3.84
N ALA A 16 15.83 -20.23 -4.83
CA ALA A 16 16.97 -19.42 -5.25
C ALA A 16 16.54 -18.03 -5.77
N LEU A 17 15.52 -17.99 -6.65
CA LEU A 17 15.00 -16.73 -7.21
C LEU A 17 14.33 -15.85 -6.16
N ARG A 18 13.76 -16.43 -5.10
CA ARG A 18 13.21 -15.66 -3.98
C ARG A 18 14.32 -14.99 -3.17
N GLN A 19 15.43 -15.70 -2.96
CA GLN A 19 16.59 -15.14 -2.26
C GLN A 19 17.21 -13.99 -3.05
N ASP A 20 17.34 -14.14 -4.38
CA ASP A 20 17.81 -13.07 -5.26
C ASP A 20 16.88 -11.86 -5.21
N LEU A 21 15.57 -12.08 -5.23
CA LEU A 21 14.59 -11.01 -5.12
C LEU A 21 14.71 -10.26 -3.78
N ASP A 22 14.78 -10.98 -2.66
CA ASP A 22 14.95 -10.38 -1.33
C ASP A 22 16.25 -9.55 -1.26
N PHE A 23 17.35 -10.05 -1.85
CA PHE A 23 18.59 -9.30 -1.97
C PHE A 23 18.39 -7.98 -2.75
N ILE A 24 17.69 -8.02 -3.88
CA ILE A 24 17.41 -6.83 -4.69
C ILE A 24 16.52 -5.84 -3.93
N LEU A 25 15.43 -6.31 -3.30
CA LEU A 25 14.45 -5.46 -2.62
C LEU A 25 15.07 -4.71 -1.43
N ARG A 26 15.97 -5.34 -0.68
CA ARG A 26 16.71 -4.71 0.43
C ARG A 26 17.53 -3.50 -0.01
N HIS A 27 18.01 -3.48 -1.25
CA HIS A 27 18.81 -2.39 -1.80
C HIS A 27 17.97 -1.39 -2.61
N ALA A 28 16.89 -1.86 -3.25
CA ALA A 28 16.05 -1.06 -4.13
C ALA A 28 15.49 0.19 -3.45
N VAL A 29 14.97 0.08 -2.22
CA VAL A 29 14.38 1.22 -1.49
C VAL A 29 15.41 2.34 -1.27
N ARG A 30 16.65 1.98 -0.90
CA ARG A 30 17.74 2.95 -0.69
C ARG A 30 18.14 3.65 -1.99
N LEU A 31 18.17 2.91 -3.10
CA LEU A 31 18.46 3.47 -4.43
C LEU A 31 17.36 4.41 -4.91
N LEU A 32 16.10 4.08 -4.63
CA LEU A 32 14.95 4.94 -4.95
C LEU A 32 15.00 6.25 -4.16
N HIS A 33 15.31 6.21 -2.87
CA HIS A 33 15.51 7.44 -2.08
C HIS A 33 16.65 8.30 -2.63
N ALA A 34 17.80 7.72 -2.94
CA ALA A 34 18.90 8.47 -3.57
C ALA A 34 18.49 9.08 -4.92
N THR A 35 17.63 8.40 -5.67
CA THR A 35 17.08 8.91 -6.94
C THR A 35 16.18 10.12 -6.70
N VAL A 36 15.33 10.08 -5.67
CA VAL A 36 14.50 11.23 -5.25
C VAL A 36 15.37 12.42 -4.87
N ASP A 37 16.46 12.22 -4.14
CA ASP A 37 17.40 13.28 -3.74
C ASP A 37 18.08 13.94 -4.95
N VAL A 38 18.52 13.14 -5.93
CA VAL A 38 19.13 13.66 -7.17
C VAL A 38 18.10 14.42 -8.01
N ILE A 39 16.88 13.89 -8.16
CA ILE A 39 15.84 14.53 -8.98
C ILE A 39 15.34 15.83 -8.33
N SER A 40 15.16 15.83 -7.01
CA SER A 40 14.75 17.01 -6.26
C SER A 40 15.82 18.11 -6.28
N SER A 41 17.10 17.75 -6.26
CA SER A 41 18.22 18.70 -6.41
C SER A 41 18.23 19.40 -7.79
N ASN A 42 17.69 18.73 -8.81
CA ASN A 42 17.51 19.30 -10.16
C ASN A 42 16.20 20.10 -10.32
N GLY A 43 15.37 20.17 -9.27
CA GLY A 43 14.10 20.91 -9.28
C GLY A 43 12.98 20.26 -10.10
N TRP A 44 13.10 18.97 -10.44
CA TRP A 44 12.09 18.30 -11.26
C TRP A 44 11.02 17.63 -10.39
N LEU A 45 9.94 18.36 -10.12
CA LEU A 45 8.87 17.89 -9.23
C LEU A 45 8.18 16.60 -9.73
N LYS A 46 7.80 16.56 -11.00
CA LYS A 46 7.04 15.42 -11.58
C LYS A 46 7.79 14.07 -11.42
N PRO A 47 9.06 13.94 -11.85
CA PRO A 47 9.79 12.71 -11.65
C PRO A 47 10.16 12.45 -10.18
N ALA A 48 10.28 13.48 -9.34
CA ALA A 48 10.51 13.28 -7.90
C ALA A 48 9.29 12.60 -7.24
N VAL A 49 8.09 13.08 -7.55
CA VAL A 49 6.84 12.46 -7.06
C VAL A 49 6.68 11.05 -7.61
N ALA A 50 6.92 10.84 -8.91
CA ALA A 50 6.85 9.49 -9.50
C ALA A 50 7.84 8.50 -8.86
N ALA A 51 9.04 8.95 -8.48
CA ALA A 51 10.01 8.12 -7.78
C ALA A 51 9.59 7.82 -6.33
N MET A 52 8.91 8.76 -5.65
CA MET A 52 8.30 8.52 -4.34
C MET A 52 7.17 7.48 -4.43
N ASP A 53 6.30 7.59 -5.44
CA ASP A 53 5.23 6.61 -5.67
C ASP A 53 5.81 5.23 -5.96
N LEU A 54 6.88 5.15 -6.75
CA LEU A 54 7.59 3.90 -7.01
C LEU A 54 8.18 3.28 -5.75
N ALA A 55 8.72 4.08 -4.82
CA ALA A 55 9.19 3.59 -3.53
C ALA A 55 8.04 2.98 -2.71
N GLN A 56 6.87 3.61 -2.71
CA GLN A 56 5.68 3.08 -2.05
C GLN A 56 5.21 1.77 -2.69
N MET A 57 5.17 1.72 -4.02
CA MET A 57 4.82 0.51 -4.78
C MET A 57 5.74 -0.67 -4.43
N VAL A 58 7.06 -0.43 -4.29
CA VAL A 58 8.03 -1.48 -3.94
C VAL A 58 7.83 -1.98 -2.52
N VAL A 59 7.60 -1.08 -1.56
CA VAL A 59 7.36 -1.44 -0.15
C VAL A 59 6.05 -2.22 0.02
N GLN A 60 5.00 -1.81 -0.70
CA GLN A 60 3.65 -2.40 -0.59
C GLN A 60 3.40 -3.54 -1.58
N ALA A 61 4.41 -3.89 -2.40
CA ALA A 61 4.37 -4.91 -3.43
C ALA A 61 3.10 -4.84 -4.30
N GLN A 62 2.77 -3.65 -4.80
CA GLN A 62 1.60 -3.43 -5.64
C GLN A 62 1.81 -2.37 -6.71
N TRP A 63 0.98 -2.43 -7.72
CA TRP A 63 0.89 -1.40 -8.74
C TRP A 63 0.07 -0.19 -8.26
N SER A 64 0.41 1.00 -8.74
CA SER A 64 -0.39 2.22 -8.49
C SER A 64 -1.81 2.16 -9.06
N SER A 65 -2.08 1.24 -9.99
CA SER A 65 -3.41 1.00 -10.56
C SER A 65 -4.25 -0.02 -9.76
N GLU A 66 -3.66 -0.69 -8.78
CA GLU A 66 -4.38 -1.66 -7.94
C GLU A 66 -5.06 -0.97 -6.75
N SER A 67 -6.15 -1.57 -6.25
CA SER A 67 -6.88 -1.02 -5.10
C SER A 67 -6.01 -1.03 -3.84
N PRO A 68 -5.99 0.06 -3.05
CA PRO A 68 -5.22 0.15 -1.81
C PRO A 68 -5.67 -0.85 -0.75
N LEU A 69 -6.87 -1.43 -0.88
CA LEU A 69 -7.37 -2.50 0.00
C LEU A 69 -6.52 -3.77 -0.06
N LEU A 70 -5.84 -4.02 -1.18
CA LEU A 70 -4.92 -5.16 -1.33
C LEU A 70 -3.66 -5.03 -0.45
N GLN A 71 -3.47 -3.91 0.24
CA GLN A 71 -2.43 -3.75 1.27
C GLN A 71 -2.74 -4.49 2.56
N ILE A 72 -4.01 -4.73 2.82
CA ILE A 72 -4.47 -5.31 4.07
C ILE A 72 -4.09 -6.79 4.10
N PRO A 73 -3.51 -7.27 5.21
CA PRO A 73 -3.17 -8.68 5.33
C PRO A 73 -4.43 -9.55 5.17
N PHE A 74 -4.28 -10.67 4.47
CA PHE A 74 -5.37 -11.62 4.16
C PHE A 74 -6.46 -11.13 3.21
N PHE A 75 -6.35 -9.92 2.65
CA PHE A 75 -7.29 -9.43 1.65
C PHE A 75 -6.95 -10.01 0.27
N THR A 76 -7.86 -10.78 -0.32
CA THR A 76 -7.66 -11.42 -1.63
C THR A 76 -8.42 -10.70 -2.74
N LYS A 77 -8.04 -10.96 -4.00
CA LYS A 77 -8.72 -10.38 -5.17
C LYS A 77 -10.20 -10.80 -5.27
N ASP A 78 -10.59 -11.92 -4.67
CA ASP A 78 -12.00 -12.36 -4.63
C ASP A 78 -12.82 -11.52 -3.65
N MET A 79 -12.21 -11.04 -2.56
CA MET A 79 -12.85 -10.12 -1.62
C MET A 79 -13.09 -8.77 -2.27
N LEU A 80 -12.14 -8.31 -3.09
CA LEU A 80 -12.31 -7.11 -3.89
C LEU A 80 -13.50 -7.23 -4.84
N LYS A 81 -13.70 -8.40 -5.49
CA LYS A 81 -14.88 -8.64 -6.33
C LYS A 81 -16.19 -8.56 -5.53
N LYS A 82 -16.22 -9.12 -4.32
CA LYS A 82 -17.39 -9.02 -3.42
C LYS A 82 -17.71 -7.57 -3.05
N VAL A 83 -16.70 -6.73 -2.80
CA VAL A 83 -16.92 -5.29 -2.56
C VAL A 83 -17.65 -4.66 -3.76
N ARG A 84 -17.24 -5.02 -4.99
CA ARG A 84 -17.90 -4.54 -6.22
C ARG A 84 -19.32 -5.06 -6.36
N GLU A 85 -19.54 -6.33 -6.07
CA GLU A 85 -20.86 -6.98 -6.15
C GLU A 85 -21.85 -6.42 -5.12
N MET A 86 -21.35 -5.92 -3.98
CA MET A 86 -22.15 -5.31 -2.93
C MET A 86 -22.35 -3.79 -3.12
N ASP A 87 -21.88 -3.21 -4.23
CA ASP A 87 -21.90 -1.76 -4.52
C ASP A 87 -21.27 -0.91 -3.40
N LEU A 88 -20.32 -1.47 -2.64
CA LEU A 88 -19.62 -0.80 -1.54
C LEU A 88 -18.35 -0.06 -2.00
N GLU A 89 -18.16 0.14 -3.31
CA GLU A 89 -16.95 0.74 -3.87
C GLU A 89 -16.73 2.19 -3.42
N GLU A 90 -17.80 2.96 -3.20
CA GLU A 90 -17.71 4.34 -2.70
C GLU A 90 -17.57 4.42 -1.17
N GLU A 91 -18.05 3.42 -0.44
CA GLU A 91 -17.96 3.39 1.02
C GLU A 91 -16.64 2.82 1.54
N VAL A 92 -16.01 1.93 0.77
CA VAL A 92 -14.83 1.17 1.19
C VAL A 92 -13.69 1.40 0.20
N GLU A 93 -13.14 2.61 0.19
CA GLU A 93 -11.99 2.95 -0.65
C GLU A 93 -10.68 2.81 0.13
N THR A 94 -10.68 3.22 1.40
CA THR A 94 -9.50 3.28 2.25
C THR A 94 -9.55 2.23 3.35
N ARG A 95 -8.37 1.77 3.77
CA ARG A 95 -8.18 0.90 4.94
C ARG A 95 -8.80 1.40 6.25
N VAL A 96 -8.98 2.72 6.40
CA VAL A 96 -9.68 3.32 7.55
C VAL A 96 -11.16 3.01 7.48
N ASP A 97 -11.74 3.02 6.28
CA ASP A 97 -13.16 2.84 6.07
C ASP A 97 -13.60 1.43 6.50
N ILE A 98 -12.74 0.43 6.32
CA ILE A 98 -12.95 -0.96 6.80
C ILE A 98 -13.13 -1.04 8.32
N LEU A 99 -12.45 -0.18 9.09
CA LEU A 99 -12.60 -0.13 10.54
C LEU A 99 -13.88 0.60 10.98
N SER A 100 -14.45 1.46 10.13
CA SER A 100 -15.71 2.15 10.39
C SER A 100 -16.94 1.42 9.85
N MET A 101 -16.77 0.38 9.02
CA MET A 101 -17.87 -0.47 8.55
C MET A 101 -18.61 -1.13 9.73
N GLU A 102 -19.91 -1.36 9.56
CA GLU A 102 -20.72 -2.13 10.52
C GLU A 102 -20.22 -3.58 10.63
N ASP A 103 -20.29 -4.15 11.82
CA ASP A 103 -19.69 -5.47 12.13
C ASP A 103 -20.32 -6.61 11.29
N ASP A 104 -21.60 -6.48 10.91
CA ASP A 104 -22.31 -7.45 10.05
C ASP A 104 -21.79 -7.44 8.61
N ALA A 105 -21.56 -6.24 8.05
CA ALA A 105 -20.96 -6.09 6.73
C ALA A 105 -19.49 -6.53 6.74
N ARG A 106 -18.75 -6.21 7.81
CA ARG A 106 -17.33 -6.59 7.98
C ARG A 106 -17.17 -8.11 8.08
N SER A 107 -18.02 -8.80 8.83
CA SER A 107 -17.97 -10.26 8.97
C SER A 107 -18.38 -11.00 7.69
N THR A 108 -19.31 -10.44 6.92
CA THR A 108 -19.71 -10.95 5.59
C THR A 108 -18.60 -10.76 4.57
N LEU A 109 -17.99 -9.57 4.56
CA LEU A 109 -16.89 -9.24 3.67
C LEU A 109 -15.65 -10.06 4.00
N LEU A 110 -15.28 -10.17 5.29
CA LEU A 110 -14.09 -10.82 5.82
C LEU A 110 -14.45 -11.97 6.77
N PRO A 111 -14.75 -13.19 6.25
CA PRO A 111 -14.97 -14.38 7.08
C PRO A 111 -13.61 -14.92 7.57
N LEU A 112 -12.95 -14.13 8.41
CA LEU A 112 -11.64 -14.40 8.98
C LEU A 112 -11.76 -14.81 10.45
N ASP A 113 -10.86 -15.67 10.89
CA ASP A 113 -10.72 -16.01 12.30
C ASP A 113 -10.38 -14.78 13.16
N THR A 114 -10.76 -14.81 14.44
CA THR A 114 -10.55 -13.70 15.38
C THR A 114 -9.09 -13.27 15.46
N GLN A 115 -8.13 -14.20 15.33
CA GLN A 115 -6.71 -13.86 15.33
C GLN A 115 -6.29 -13.05 14.09
N LYS A 116 -6.81 -13.42 12.91
CA LYS A 116 -6.53 -12.73 11.65
C LYS A 116 -7.18 -11.34 11.64
N MET A 117 -8.38 -11.21 12.19
CA MET A 117 -9.04 -9.91 12.36
C MET A 117 -8.24 -8.98 13.28
N SER A 118 -7.68 -9.50 14.37
CA SER A 118 -6.78 -8.71 15.24
C SER A 118 -5.54 -8.19 14.48
N ALA A 119 -4.95 -9.01 13.59
CA ALA A 119 -3.81 -8.58 12.78
C ALA A 119 -4.20 -7.48 11.78
N VAL A 120 -5.38 -7.58 11.15
CA VAL A 120 -5.93 -6.53 10.28
C VAL A 120 -6.14 -5.24 11.06
N ALA A 121 -6.77 -5.30 12.24
CA ALA A 121 -7.00 -4.12 13.07
C ALA A 121 -5.68 -3.46 13.51
N LYS A 122 -4.68 -4.26 13.91
CA LYS A 122 -3.33 -3.75 14.22
C LYS A 122 -2.68 -3.05 13.02
N PHE A 123 -2.82 -3.62 11.82
CA PHE A 123 -2.29 -3.02 10.60
C PHE A 123 -2.94 -1.68 10.29
N CYS A 124 -4.27 -1.60 10.36
CA CYS A 124 -5.00 -0.35 10.12
C CYS A 124 -4.65 0.72 11.16
N ASN A 125 -4.51 0.36 12.43
CA ASN A 125 -4.14 1.30 13.50
C ASN A 125 -2.67 1.73 13.46
N ALA A 126 -1.78 0.92 12.86
CA ALA A 126 -0.37 1.28 12.70
C ALA A 126 -0.14 2.24 11.52
N PHE A 127 -1.16 2.47 10.69
CA PHE A 127 -1.05 3.36 9.54
C PHE A 127 -1.01 4.83 9.99
N PRO A 128 -0.12 5.66 9.42
CA PRO A 128 0.02 7.04 9.86
C PRO A 128 -1.17 7.92 9.43
N ASP A 129 -1.81 8.57 10.41
CA ASP A 129 -2.82 9.61 10.16
C ASP A 129 -2.13 10.94 9.83
N GLY A 130 -1.98 11.23 8.53
CA GLY A 130 -1.19 12.35 8.01
C GLY A 130 -1.80 13.75 8.13
N ARG A 131 -2.53 14.08 9.21
CA ARG A 131 -3.14 15.41 9.36
C ARG A 131 -2.08 16.45 9.77
N THR A 132 -1.30 16.94 8.83
CA THR A 132 -0.28 17.98 9.09
C THR A 132 -0.88 19.38 8.98
N ALA A 133 -0.95 20.10 10.10
CA ALA A 133 -1.25 21.53 10.11
C ALA A 133 -0.03 22.31 9.60
N ARG A 134 -0.15 22.94 8.42
CA ARG A 134 0.87 23.84 7.89
C ARG A 134 0.54 25.27 8.32
N THR A 135 1.25 25.79 9.30
CA THR A 135 1.24 27.23 9.61
C THR A 135 2.33 27.90 8.80
N CYS A 136 1.96 28.73 7.82
CA CYS A 136 2.92 29.65 7.22
C CYS A 136 3.17 30.78 8.23
N PRO A 137 4.39 30.96 8.77
CA PRO A 137 4.68 32.16 9.55
C PRO A 137 4.52 33.37 8.63
N ARG A 138 3.57 34.23 8.95
CA ARG A 138 3.29 35.47 8.23
C ARG A 138 4.59 36.30 8.26
N ALA A 139 5.21 36.52 7.10
CA ALA A 139 6.39 37.37 6.99
C ALA A 139 6.04 38.76 7.54
N ARG A 140 6.69 39.18 8.64
CA ARG A 140 6.69 40.57 9.07
C ARG A 140 7.49 41.35 8.02
N LEU A 141 6.79 42.15 7.22
CA LEU A 141 7.36 43.33 6.56
C LEU A 141 7.43 44.46 7.58
#